data_AF-A0A7W5H2L4-F1
#
_entry.id   AF-A0A7W5H2L4-F1
#
_cell.length_a   1.000
_cell.length_b   1.000
_cell.length_c   1.000
_cell.angle_alpha   90.00
_cell.angle_beta   90.00
_cell.angle_gamma   90.00
#
_symmetry.space_group_name_H-M   'P 1'
#
loop_
_entity.id
_entity.type
_entity.pdbx_description
1 polymer ?
#
loop_
_entity_poly.entity_id
_entity_poly.type
_entity_poly.pdbx_seq_one_letter_code
_entity_poly.pdbx_strand_id
1 'polypeptide(L)'
;MIRCAIVDDEPLALDLLETYVNKTPFLQLAGKYNNALIAMESAHIQDIDLYFLDIQMPELNGLDFSKMVGNHSKVIFTTAFQQYALEGFRVDALDYLLKPISYQEFLQAANKALRWFENIAQQAVNHVAEDTLIVKSESKLVQVKTSDILFIEGWNDYVKFHLEGMTQPLMAQLSMKMLEDRLPSDRFVRVHRSFIVQVDKIQVIEHHRIVFGKIRVPISDSYKTSFYNLLHNRSLLK
;
A
#
# COMPACT_ATOMS: atom_id res chain seq x y z
N MET A 1 -1.44 -11.37 -14.48
CA MET A 1 -2.00 -12.65 -13.99
C MET A 1 -1.60 -12.76 -12.53
N ILE A 2 -2.48 -13.31 -11.69
CA ILE A 2 -2.22 -13.51 -10.27
C ILE A 2 -1.63 -14.91 -10.11
N ARG A 3 -0.39 -14.97 -9.64
CA ARG A 3 0.31 -16.23 -9.37
C ARG A 3 -0.24 -16.81 -8.06
N CYS A 4 -0.78 -18.02 -8.12
CA CYS A 4 -1.37 -18.66 -6.96
C CYS A 4 -0.74 -20.01 -6.63
N ALA A 5 -0.82 -20.38 -5.36
CA ALA A 5 -0.48 -21.71 -4.89
C ALA A 5 -1.65 -22.32 -4.11
N ILE A 6 -1.73 -23.64 -4.14
CA ILE A 6 -2.74 -24.41 -3.39
C ILE A 6 -2.00 -25.22 -2.34
N VAL A 7 -2.44 -25.13 -1.08
CA VAL A 7 -1.87 -25.89 0.03
C VAL A 7 -3.02 -26.55 0.80
N ASP A 8 -3.10 -27.87 0.70
CA ASP A 8 -4.18 -28.68 1.31
C ASP A 8 -3.64 -30.10 1.46
N ASP A 9 -3.75 -30.71 2.64
CA ASP A 9 -3.24 -32.06 2.89
C ASP A 9 -4.08 -33.16 2.22
N GLU A 10 -5.30 -32.82 1.76
CA GLU A 10 -6.18 -33.73 1.04
C GLU A 10 -5.93 -33.69 -0.49
N PRO A 11 -5.45 -34.78 -1.12
CA PRO A 11 -5.15 -34.80 -2.56
C PRO A 11 -6.35 -34.46 -3.46
N LEU A 12 -7.56 -34.86 -3.05
CA LEU A 12 -8.78 -34.56 -3.79
C LEU A 12 -9.11 -33.07 -3.80
N ALA A 13 -8.81 -32.35 -2.71
CA ALA A 13 -9.01 -30.92 -2.63
C ALA A 13 -8.00 -30.18 -3.52
N LEU A 14 -6.75 -30.64 -3.55
CA LEU A 14 -5.72 -30.11 -4.45
C LEU A 14 -6.14 -30.22 -5.92
N ASP A 15 -6.59 -31.39 -6.37
CA ASP A 15 -6.98 -31.63 -7.76
C ASP A 15 -8.25 -30.85 -8.15
N LEU A 16 -9.19 -30.71 -7.21
CA LEU A 16 -10.40 -29.89 -7.39
C LEU A 16 -10.04 -28.40 -7.58
N LEU A 17 -9.23 -27.86 -6.68
CA LEU A 17 -8.81 -26.45 -6.72
C LEU A 17 -7.93 -26.19 -7.94
N GLU A 18 -7.05 -27.12 -8.32
CA GLU A 18 -6.27 -27.03 -9.56
C GLU A 18 -7.20 -26.92 -10.78
N THR A 19 -8.23 -27.76 -10.84
CA THR A 19 -9.24 -27.70 -11.92
C THR A 19 -9.95 -26.33 -11.95
N TYR A 20 -10.26 -25.74 -10.79
CA TYR A 20 -10.90 -24.43 -10.72
C TYR A 20 -9.94 -23.29 -11.10
N VAL A 21 -8.69 -23.34 -10.67
CA VAL A 21 -7.64 -22.39 -11.06
C VAL A 21 -7.45 -22.42 -12.57
N ASN A 22 -7.32 -23.61 -13.17
CA ASN A 22 -7.14 -23.77 -14.62
C ASN A 22 -8.35 -23.29 -15.45
N LYS A 23 -9.56 -23.28 -14.86
CA LYS A 23 -10.76 -22.70 -15.49
C LYS A 23 -10.86 -21.19 -15.36
N THR A 24 -10.00 -20.55 -14.57
CA THR A 24 -10.07 -19.13 -14.22
C THR A 24 -8.95 -18.33 -14.90
N PRO A 25 -9.22 -17.58 -15.99
CA PRO A 25 -8.17 -17.06 -16.88
C PRO A 25 -7.17 -16.06 -16.27
N PHE A 26 -7.52 -15.40 -15.16
CA PHE A 26 -6.66 -14.41 -14.51
C PHE A 26 -5.73 -15.01 -13.44
N LEU A 27 -5.89 -16.30 -13.12
CA LEU A 27 -5.03 -17.03 -12.18
C LEU A 27 -3.98 -17.84 -12.93
N GLN A 28 -2.81 -17.98 -12.33
CA GLN A 28 -1.73 -18.84 -12.81
C GLN A 28 -1.28 -19.75 -11.66
N LEU A 29 -1.47 -21.06 -11.80
CA LEU A 29 -1.01 -22.03 -10.80
C LEU A 29 0.53 -22.11 -10.83
N ALA A 30 1.17 -21.70 -9.75
CA ALA A 30 2.61 -21.77 -9.57
C ALA A 30 3.06 -23.01 -8.80
N GLY A 31 2.17 -23.61 -7.99
CA GLY A 31 2.44 -24.85 -7.28
C GLY A 31 1.23 -25.38 -6.52
N LYS A 32 1.21 -26.70 -6.28
CA LYS A 32 0.29 -27.38 -5.38
C LYS A 32 1.08 -28.21 -4.37
N TYR A 33 0.70 -28.13 -3.11
CA TYR A 33 1.47 -28.70 -2.00
C TYR A 33 0.52 -29.42 -1.05
N ASN A 34 0.86 -30.67 -0.72
CA ASN A 34 0.11 -31.47 0.26
C ASN A 34 0.61 -31.32 1.70
N ASN A 35 1.57 -30.42 1.91
CA ASN A 35 2.16 -30.17 3.21
C ASN A 35 2.65 -28.71 3.25
N ALA A 36 2.32 -28.01 4.34
CA ALA A 36 2.69 -26.63 4.56
C ALA A 36 4.22 -26.42 4.68
N LEU A 37 4.98 -27.36 5.24
CA LEU A 37 6.45 -27.30 5.29
C LEU A 37 7.06 -27.38 3.88
N ILE A 38 6.54 -28.26 3.02
CA ILE A 38 7.01 -28.35 1.62
C ILE A 38 6.70 -27.05 0.86
N ALA A 39 5.52 -26.47 1.10
CA ALA A 39 5.18 -25.17 0.54
C ALA A 39 6.14 -24.07 1.04
N MET A 40 6.52 -24.11 2.32
CA MET A 40 7.48 -23.17 2.93
C MET A 40 8.89 -23.25 2.34
N GLU A 41 9.36 -24.46 2.06
CA GLU A 41 10.69 -24.71 1.49
C GLU A 41 10.77 -24.42 -0.02
N SER A 42 9.63 -24.19 -0.67
CA SER A 42 9.59 -23.91 -2.10
C SER A 42 10.28 -22.58 -2.43
N ALA A 43 11.15 -22.61 -3.45
CA ALA A 43 11.90 -21.43 -3.91
C ALA A 43 10.99 -20.28 -4.38
N HIS A 44 9.71 -20.55 -4.62
CA HIS A 44 8.73 -19.60 -5.16
C HIS A 44 7.83 -18.99 -4.10
N ILE A 45 8.01 -19.30 -2.80
CA ILE A 45 7.09 -18.83 -1.76
C ILE A 45 6.90 -17.31 -1.74
N GLN A 46 7.95 -16.56 -2.09
CA GLN A 46 7.93 -15.08 -2.17
C GLN A 46 7.34 -14.55 -3.48
N ASP A 47 7.19 -15.40 -4.51
CA ASP A 47 6.65 -15.05 -5.83
C ASP A 47 5.15 -15.41 -5.97
N ILE A 48 4.50 -15.82 -4.89
CA ILE A 48 3.07 -16.15 -4.87
C ILE A 48 2.29 -14.93 -4.39
N ASP A 49 1.37 -14.48 -5.25
CA ASP A 49 0.45 -13.40 -4.94
C ASP A 49 -0.69 -13.91 -4.03
N LEU A 50 -1.23 -15.09 -4.32
CA LEU A 50 -2.44 -15.62 -3.67
C LEU A 50 -2.31 -17.10 -3.27
N TYR A 51 -2.59 -17.42 -2.01
CA TYR A 51 -2.69 -18.79 -1.52
C TYR A 51 -4.15 -19.20 -1.34
N PHE A 52 -4.50 -20.37 -1.87
CA PHE A 52 -5.66 -21.14 -1.41
C PHE A 52 -5.16 -22.15 -0.38
N LEU A 53 -5.55 -21.96 0.87
CA LEU A 53 -4.87 -22.57 2.02
C LEU A 53 -5.86 -23.27 2.94
N ASP A 54 -5.71 -24.57 3.14
CA ASP A 54 -6.50 -25.27 4.15
C ASP A 54 -6.11 -24.86 5.56
N ILE A 55 -7.10 -24.71 6.44
CA ILE A 55 -6.85 -24.34 7.84
C ILE A 55 -6.27 -25.51 8.63
N GLN A 56 -6.81 -26.73 8.46
CA GLN A 56 -6.48 -27.88 9.28
C GLN A 56 -5.56 -28.85 8.54
N MET A 57 -4.26 -28.55 8.57
CA MET A 57 -3.24 -29.43 8.05
C MET A 57 -2.36 -30.01 9.18
N PRO A 58 -1.82 -31.24 9.00
CA PRO A 58 -0.81 -31.80 9.88
C PRO A 58 0.45 -30.92 9.96
N GLU A 59 1.18 -31.05 11.07
CA GLU A 59 2.48 -30.39 11.34
C GLU A 59 2.42 -28.86 11.49
N LEU A 60 1.85 -28.14 10.53
CA LEU A 60 1.69 -26.69 10.53
C LEU A 60 0.29 -26.30 10.05
N ASN A 61 -0.45 -25.65 10.95
CA ASN A 61 -1.80 -25.15 10.67
C ASN A 61 -1.78 -24.01 9.64
N GLY A 62 -2.78 -23.94 8.76
CA GLY A 62 -2.88 -22.90 7.73
C GLY A 62 -2.92 -21.48 8.30
N LEU A 63 -3.51 -21.27 9.46
CA LEU A 63 -3.51 -19.96 10.12
C LEU A 63 -2.10 -19.52 10.52
N ASP A 64 -1.24 -20.45 10.92
CA ASP A 64 0.15 -20.14 11.26
C ASP A 64 1.00 -19.97 10.00
N PHE A 65 0.79 -20.82 8.99
CA PHE A 65 1.39 -20.64 7.66
C PHE A 65 1.09 -19.24 7.08
N SER A 66 -0.15 -18.76 7.20
CA SER A 66 -0.55 -17.45 6.68
C SER A 66 0.21 -16.27 7.31
N LYS A 67 0.65 -16.41 8.57
CA LYS A 67 1.46 -15.38 9.24
C LYS A 67 2.91 -15.37 8.73
N MET A 68 3.39 -16.50 8.21
CA MET A 68 4.77 -16.69 7.76
C MET A 68 5.00 -16.18 6.34
N VAL A 69 4.02 -16.31 5.44
CA VAL A 69 4.12 -15.80 4.06
C VAL A 69 4.13 -14.27 3.97
N GLY A 70 3.78 -13.57 5.05
CA GLY A 70 3.87 -12.12 5.16
C GLY A 70 2.81 -11.34 4.38
N ASN A 71 2.89 -10.01 4.43
CA ASN A 71 1.82 -9.12 3.93
C ASN A 71 1.75 -8.99 2.40
N HIS A 72 2.77 -9.44 1.67
CA HIS A 72 2.81 -9.36 0.21
C HIS A 72 1.90 -10.39 -0.44
N SER A 73 1.76 -11.55 0.19
CA SER A 73 0.88 -12.62 -0.25
C SER A 73 -0.49 -12.48 0.42
N LYS A 74 -1.55 -12.78 -0.32
CA LYS A 74 -2.90 -12.86 0.22
C LYS A 74 -3.38 -14.29 0.31
N VAL A 75 -4.33 -14.51 1.20
CA VAL A 75 -4.82 -15.85 1.53
C VAL A 75 -6.33 -15.88 1.38
N ILE A 76 -6.82 -16.91 0.72
CA ILE A 76 -8.20 -17.38 0.78
C ILE A 76 -8.15 -18.73 1.49
N PHE A 77 -8.80 -18.82 2.64
CA PHE A 77 -8.79 -20.06 3.41
C PHE A 77 -9.82 -21.05 2.86
N THR A 78 -9.47 -22.33 2.88
CA THR A 78 -10.39 -23.45 2.70
C THR A 78 -10.56 -24.16 4.04
N THR A 79 -11.77 -24.62 4.37
CA THR A 79 -12.02 -25.29 5.65
C THR A 79 -13.27 -26.15 5.63
N ALA A 80 -13.26 -27.28 6.33
CA ALA A 80 -14.46 -28.09 6.57
C ALA A 80 -15.34 -27.57 7.73
N PHE A 81 -14.91 -26.50 8.41
CA PHE A 81 -15.46 -26.10 9.70
C PHE A 81 -16.08 -24.70 9.65
N GLN A 82 -17.40 -24.64 9.86
CA GLN A 82 -18.17 -23.40 9.78
C GLN A 82 -17.71 -22.33 10.78
N GLN A 83 -17.19 -22.72 11.94
CA GLN A 83 -16.74 -21.77 12.97
C GLN A 83 -15.54 -20.92 12.56
N TYR A 84 -14.77 -21.30 11.53
CA TYR A 84 -13.71 -20.43 11.00
C TYR A 84 -14.26 -19.42 9.97
N ALA A 85 -15.42 -19.71 9.36
CA ALA A 85 -16.09 -18.83 8.42
C ALA A 85 -17.02 -17.82 9.11
N LEU A 86 -17.59 -18.17 10.27
CA LEU A 86 -18.46 -17.31 11.08
C LEU A 86 -17.72 -16.74 12.29
N GLU A 87 -17.69 -15.41 12.39
CA GLU A 87 -17.22 -14.62 13.54
C GLU A 87 -15.79 -14.92 14.06
N GLY A 88 -14.79 -14.19 13.57
CA GLY A 88 -13.75 -13.67 14.48
C GLY A 88 -12.35 -14.31 14.47
N PHE A 89 -11.98 -15.14 13.49
CA PHE A 89 -10.56 -15.45 13.29
C PHE A 89 -9.84 -14.21 12.76
N ARG A 90 -9.07 -13.56 13.65
CA ARG A 90 -8.34 -12.29 13.44
C ARG A 90 -7.13 -12.49 12.51
N VAL A 91 -7.35 -12.92 11.28
CA VAL A 91 -6.31 -13.07 10.26
C VAL A 91 -6.74 -12.29 9.01
N ASP A 92 -5.79 -11.59 8.39
CA ASP A 92 -6.00 -10.71 7.22
C ASP A 92 -6.22 -11.53 5.92
N ALA A 93 -7.25 -12.37 5.92
CA ALA A 93 -7.66 -13.17 4.77
C ALA A 93 -8.60 -12.38 3.86
N LEU A 94 -8.54 -12.65 2.55
CA LEU A 94 -9.45 -12.05 1.58
C LEU A 94 -10.81 -12.72 1.55
N ASP A 95 -10.87 -14.02 1.82
CA ASP A 95 -12.11 -14.78 1.88
C ASP A 95 -11.94 -16.13 2.59
N TYR A 96 -13.06 -16.77 2.88
CA TYR A 96 -13.14 -18.13 3.45
C TYR A 96 -14.09 -18.99 2.61
N LEU A 97 -13.63 -20.17 2.20
CA LEU A 97 -14.38 -21.15 1.42
C LEU A 97 -14.65 -22.39 2.27
N LEU A 98 -15.93 -22.64 2.55
CA LEU A 98 -16.36 -23.83 3.27
C LEU A 98 -16.36 -25.04 2.31
N LYS A 99 -15.74 -26.15 2.72
CA LYS A 99 -15.82 -27.44 2.02
C LYS A 99 -17.23 -28.04 2.23
N PRO A 100 -17.89 -28.59 1.20
CA PRO A 100 -17.42 -28.75 -0.19
C PRO A 100 -17.49 -27.45 -1.01
N ILE A 101 -16.42 -27.16 -1.74
CA ILE A 101 -16.26 -25.88 -2.47
C ILE A 101 -16.84 -26.01 -3.88
N SER A 102 -17.87 -25.22 -4.18
CA SER A 102 -18.36 -25.09 -5.55
C SER A 102 -17.47 -24.17 -6.39
N TYR A 103 -17.46 -24.37 -7.72
CA TYR A 103 -16.74 -23.45 -8.62
C TYR A 103 -17.26 -22.01 -8.52
N GLN A 104 -18.56 -21.83 -8.24
CA GLN A 104 -19.16 -20.50 -8.09
C GLN A 104 -18.59 -19.76 -6.88
N GLU A 105 -18.49 -20.41 -5.72
CA GLU A 105 -17.91 -19.82 -4.51
C GLU A 105 -16.42 -19.52 -4.71
N PHE A 106 -15.68 -20.47 -5.29
CA PHE A 106 -14.28 -20.28 -5.65
C PHE A 106 -14.09 -19.04 -6.55
N LEU A 107 -14.90 -18.92 -7.61
CA LEU A 107 -14.80 -17.81 -8.55
C LEU A 107 -15.16 -16.47 -7.90
N GLN A 108 -16.12 -16.45 -6.97
CA GLN A 108 -16.44 -15.25 -6.20
C GLN A 108 -15.25 -14.79 -5.34
N ALA A 109 -14.61 -15.72 -4.64
CA ALA A 109 -13.42 -15.43 -3.84
C ALA A 109 -12.23 -15.00 -4.70
N ALA A 110 -11.98 -15.68 -5.83
CA ALA A 110 -10.94 -15.31 -6.79
C ALA A 110 -11.16 -13.91 -7.38
N ASN A 111 -12.41 -13.52 -7.66
CA ASN A 111 -12.72 -12.16 -8.10
C ASN A 111 -12.54 -11.10 -7.00
N LYS A 112 -12.73 -11.45 -5.71
CA LYS A 112 -12.37 -10.53 -4.62
C LYS A 112 -10.86 -10.29 -4.61
N ALA A 113 -10.06 -11.35 -4.78
CA ALA A 113 -8.61 -11.21 -4.92
C ALA A 113 -8.24 -10.36 -6.14
N LEU A 114 -8.84 -10.58 -7.30
CA LEU A 114 -8.61 -9.77 -8.50
C LEU A 114 -8.83 -8.28 -8.22
N ARG A 115 -9.98 -7.90 -7.64
CA ARG A 115 -10.27 -6.51 -7.28
C ARG A 115 -9.27 -5.93 -6.28
N TRP A 116 -8.82 -6.74 -5.32
CA TRP A 116 -7.82 -6.30 -4.34
C TRP A 116 -6.49 -5.96 -5.01
N PHE A 117 -5.99 -6.84 -5.88
CA PHE A 117 -4.76 -6.61 -6.64
C PHE A 117 -4.91 -5.48 -7.66
N GLU A 118 -6.06 -5.34 -8.32
CA GLU A 118 -6.36 -4.21 -9.21
C GLU A 118 -6.37 -2.89 -8.44
N ASN A 119 -6.95 -2.84 -7.25
CA ASN A 119 -6.96 -1.64 -6.41
C ASN A 119 -5.54 -1.27 -5.97
N ILE A 120 -4.70 -2.24 -5.60
CA ILE A 120 -3.30 -1.97 -5.27
C ILE A 120 -2.50 -1.57 -6.49
N ALA A 121 -2.72 -2.19 -7.65
CA ALA A 121 -2.08 -1.76 -8.89
C ALA A 121 -2.53 -0.34 -9.27
N GLN A 122 -3.80 0.00 -9.08
CA GLN A 122 -4.30 1.36 -9.28
C GLN A 122 -3.74 2.35 -8.26
N GLN A 123 -3.57 1.95 -7.00
CA GLN A 123 -2.88 2.75 -5.99
C GLN A 123 -1.39 2.90 -6.31
N ALA A 124 -0.71 1.86 -6.80
CA ALA A 124 0.69 1.88 -7.22
C ALA A 124 0.89 2.71 -8.51
N VAL A 125 -0.04 2.65 -9.45
CA VAL A 125 -0.07 3.51 -10.65
C VAL A 125 -0.41 4.95 -10.26
N ASN A 126 -1.26 5.17 -9.25
CA ASN A 126 -1.45 6.48 -8.64
C ASN A 126 -0.19 6.93 -7.89
N HIS A 127 0.60 6.04 -7.28
CA HIS A 127 1.90 6.36 -6.67
C HIS A 127 3.00 6.68 -7.70
N VAL A 128 2.96 6.11 -8.91
CA VAL A 128 3.84 6.54 -10.02
C VAL A 128 3.32 7.86 -10.64
N ALA A 129 2.01 8.13 -10.59
CA ALA A 129 1.43 9.43 -10.94
C ALA A 129 1.62 10.49 -9.84
N GLU A 130 1.88 10.11 -8.59
CA GLU A 130 2.17 10.99 -7.44
C GLU A 130 3.54 11.70 -7.55
N ASP A 131 4.35 11.35 -8.54
CA ASP A 131 5.53 12.15 -8.88
C ASP A 131 5.17 13.46 -9.60
N THR A 132 3.92 13.65 -10.05
CA THR A 132 3.47 14.92 -10.64
C THR A 132 2.05 15.37 -10.24
N LEU A 133 1.93 16.62 -9.82
CA LEU A 133 0.66 17.32 -9.60
C LEU A 133 0.30 18.16 -10.83
N ILE A 134 -0.93 18.03 -11.34
CA ILE A 134 -1.46 19.00 -12.31
C ILE A 134 -2.19 20.09 -11.54
N VAL A 135 -1.67 21.32 -11.59
CA VAL A 135 -2.25 22.48 -10.93
C VAL A 135 -2.73 23.48 -11.96
N LYS A 136 -3.89 24.11 -11.69
CA LYS A 136 -4.38 25.22 -12.50
C LYS A 136 -3.74 26.51 -11.99
N SER A 137 -2.91 27.12 -12.81
CA SER A 137 -2.29 28.41 -12.57
C SER A 137 -2.79 29.39 -13.63
N GLU A 138 -3.51 30.43 -13.18
CA GLU A 138 -4.21 31.38 -14.07
C GLU A 138 -5.16 30.65 -15.06
N SER A 139 -4.87 30.68 -16.36
CA SER A 139 -5.63 30.02 -17.43
C SER A 139 -4.94 28.77 -18.00
N LYS A 140 -3.91 28.25 -17.32
CA LYS A 140 -3.12 27.10 -17.80
C LYS A 140 -3.12 25.96 -16.78
N LEU A 141 -3.04 24.74 -17.30
CA LEU A 141 -2.73 23.56 -16.50
C LEU A 141 -1.22 23.38 -16.54
N VAL A 142 -0.60 23.34 -15.36
CA VAL A 142 0.84 23.19 -15.19
C VAL A 142 1.08 21.89 -14.46
N GLN A 143 1.90 21.01 -15.04
CA GLN A 143 2.36 19.79 -14.38
C GLN A 143 3.58 20.13 -13.54
N VAL A 144 3.53 19.79 -12.25
CA VAL A 144 4.55 20.06 -11.24
C VAL A 144 5.06 18.74 -10.73
N LYS A 145 6.36 18.46 -10.87
CA LYS A 145 6.92 17.26 -10.26
C LYS A 145 6.98 17.43 -8.75
N THR A 146 6.48 16.47 -7.98
CA THR A 146 6.53 16.55 -6.52
C THR A 146 7.97 16.55 -6.04
N SER A 147 8.88 15.83 -6.70
CA SER A 147 10.32 15.84 -6.42
C SER A 147 11.01 17.20 -6.58
N ASP A 148 10.42 18.12 -7.36
CA ASP A 148 10.93 19.49 -7.54
C ASP A 148 10.39 20.44 -6.46
N ILE A 149 9.41 20.03 -5.64
CA ILE A 149 8.81 20.91 -4.62
C ILE A 149 9.75 21.04 -3.41
N LEU A 150 10.15 22.27 -3.08
CA LEU A 150 10.87 22.56 -1.84
C LEU A 150 9.89 22.66 -0.67
N PHE A 151 8.90 23.53 -0.83
CA PHE A 151 7.81 23.75 0.13
C PHE A 151 6.64 24.46 -0.56
N ILE A 152 5.49 24.44 0.11
CA ILE A 152 4.27 25.10 -0.33
C ILE A 152 3.86 26.10 0.74
N GLU A 153 3.53 27.30 0.30
CA GLU A 153 3.11 28.42 1.14
C GLU A 153 1.67 28.84 0.80
N GLY A 154 0.80 28.90 1.80
CA GLY A 154 -0.56 29.44 1.65
C GLY A 154 -0.56 30.97 1.62
N TRP A 155 -1.29 31.56 0.68
CA TRP A 155 -1.44 33.01 0.51
C TRP A 155 -2.86 33.38 0.05
N ASN A 156 -3.69 33.89 0.99
CA ASN A 156 -5.12 34.12 0.78
C ASN A 156 -5.82 32.84 0.26
N ASP A 157 -6.54 32.93 -0.87
CA ASP A 157 -7.23 31.81 -1.51
C ASP A 157 -6.32 30.98 -2.46
N TYR A 158 -5.02 31.27 -2.46
CA TYR A 158 -4.02 30.63 -3.30
C TYR A 158 -2.96 29.92 -2.47
N VAL A 159 -2.24 29.03 -3.15
CA VAL A 159 -1.00 28.41 -2.68
C VAL A 159 0.12 28.73 -3.64
N LYS A 160 1.33 28.87 -3.09
CA LYS A 160 2.58 29.10 -3.80
C LYS A 160 3.43 27.85 -3.70
N PHE A 161 3.67 27.19 -4.83
CA PHE A 161 4.64 26.12 -4.93
C PHE A 161 6.01 26.73 -5.16
N HIS A 162 6.91 26.55 -4.20
CA HIS A 162 8.32 26.91 -4.35
C HIS A 162 9.07 25.70 -4.90
N LEU A 163 9.52 25.80 -6.15
CA LEU A 163 10.10 24.70 -6.92
C LEU A 163 11.62 24.88 -7.10
N GLU A 164 12.34 23.77 -7.19
CA GLU A 164 13.77 23.77 -7.52
C GLU A 164 14.03 24.41 -8.89
N GLY A 165 15.09 25.21 -8.98
CA GLY A 165 15.47 25.90 -10.22
C GLY A 165 14.59 27.08 -10.62
N MET A 166 13.49 27.36 -9.89
CA MET A 166 12.63 28.52 -10.15
C MET A 166 12.87 29.66 -9.14
N THR A 167 13.01 30.89 -9.65
CA THR A 167 13.16 32.09 -8.82
C THR A 167 11.82 32.65 -8.33
N GLN A 168 10.73 32.35 -9.03
CA GLN A 168 9.38 32.77 -8.67
C GLN A 168 8.49 31.55 -8.41
N PRO A 169 7.64 31.57 -7.36
CA PRO A 169 6.77 30.45 -7.06
C PRO A 169 5.62 30.35 -8.05
N LEU A 170 5.19 29.12 -8.31
CA LEU A 170 3.99 28.85 -9.10
C LEU A 170 2.75 29.02 -8.22
N MET A 171 1.82 29.87 -8.63
CA MET A 171 0.58 30.13 -7.88
C MET A 171 -0.57 29.28 -8.39
N ALA A 172 -1.30 28.61 -7.51
CA ALA A 172 -2.51 27.85 -7.85
C ALA A 172 -3.63 28.09 -6.84
N GLN A 173 -4.88 28.03 -7.29
CA GLN A 173 -6.05 28.15 -6.42
C GLN A 173 -6.39 26.79 -5.82
N LEU A 174 -5.72 26.43 -4.73
CA LEU A 174 -5.91 25.17 -3.98
C LEU A 174 -5.91 25.47 -2.48
N SER A 175 -6.47 24.55 -1.68
CA SER A 175 -6.42 24.67 -0.22
C SER A 175 -5.26 23.86 0.36
N MET A 176 -4.70 24.34 1.48
CA MET A 176 -3.66 23.61 2.22
C MET A 176 -4.12 22.20 2.64
N LYS A 177 -5.40 22.04 2.99
CA LYS A 177 -5.97 20.74 3.36
C LYS A 177 -6.00 19.77 2.18
N MET A 178 -6.44 20.25 1.02
CA MET A 178 -6.44 19.43 -0.19
C MET A 178 -5.05 18.95 -0.59
N LEU A 179 -4.03 19.79 -0.39
CA LEU A 179 -2.63 19.41 -0.63
C LEU A 179 -2.13 18.39 0.40
N GLU A 180 -2.44 18.59 1.68
CA GLU A 180 -2.09 17.65 2.75
C GLU A 180 -2.71 16.26 2.52
N ASP A 181 -3.94 16.20 2.01
CA ASP A 181 -4.62 14.93 1.69
C ASP A 181 -4.09 14.26 0.39
N ARG A 182 -3.43 15.01 -0.50
CA ARG A 182 -2.97 14.52 -1.82
C ARG A 182 -1.46 14.28 -1.92
N LEU A 183 -0.66 14.96 -1.12
CA LEU A 183 0.79 14.82 -1.15
C LEU A 183 1.21 13.56 -0.40
N PRO A 184 2.24 12.83 -0.87
CA PRO A 184 2.78 11.66 -0.17
C PRO A 184 3.19 12.03 1.26
N SER A 185 2.51 11.48 2.24
CA SER A 185 2.67 11.84 3.67
C SER A 185 4.00 11.38 4.27
N ASP A 186 4.68 10.46 3.60
CA ASP A 186 6.04 10.03 3.91
C ASP A 186 7.10 11.07 3.49
N ARG A 187 6.79 11.96 2.54
CA ARG A 187 7.72 12.97 2.00
C ARG A 187 7.30 14.40 2.33
N PHE A 188 6.02 14.67 2.49
CA PHE A 188 5.48 16.00 2.76
C PHE A 188 4.83 16.07 4.13
N VAL A 189 5.12 17.15 4.85
CA VAL A 189 4.59 17.37 6.20
C VAL A 189 4.20 18.82 6.39
N ARG A 190 3.03 19.02 6.99
CA ARG A 190 2.58 20.34 7.40
C ARG A 190 3.31 20.77 8.67
N VAL A 191 3.94 21.94 8.63
CA VAL A 191 4.74 22.49 9.76
C VAL A 191 4.15 23.77 10.33
N HIS A 192 3.23 24.38 9.60
CA HIS A 192 2.48 25.56 10.00
C HIS A 192 1.13 25.57 9.30
N ARG A 193 0.17 26.36 9.82
CA ARG A 193 -1.15 26.52 9.18
C ARG A 193 -1.07 26.93 7.70
N SER A 194 0.02 27.60 7.31
CA SER A 194 0.27 28.08 5.95
C SER A 194 1.47 27.41 5.26
N PHE A 195 2.09 26.37 5.83
CA PHE A 195 3.28 25.75 5.22
C PHE A 195 3.24 24.22 5.27
N ILE A 196 3.48 23.62 4.10
CA ILE A 196 3.81 22.20 3.91
C ILE A 196 5.23 22.15 3.33
N VAL A 197 6.08 21.27 3.85
CA VAL A 197 7.49 21.14 3.42
C VAL A 197 7.76 19.74 2.91
N GLN A 198 8.65 19.63 1.91
CA GLN A 198 9.21 18.34 1.54
C GLN A 198 10.41 18.01 2.44
N VAL A 199 10.32 16.91 3.18
CA VAL A 199 11.32 16.53 4.19
C VAL A 199 12.68 16.22 3.56
N ASP A 200 12.70 15.57 2.39
CA ASP A 200 13.95 15.23 1.68
C ASP A 200 14.75 16.47 1.23
N LYS A 201 14.10 17.63 1.15
CA LYS A 201 14.73 18.89 0.71
C LYS A 201 15.18 19.76 1.87
N ILE A 202 14.97 19.32 3.11
CA ILE A 202 15.39 20.07 4.29
C ILE A 202 16.90 19.95 4.44
N GLN A 203 17.61 21.06 4.29
CA GLN A 203 19.07 21.11 4.47
C GLN A 203 19.45 21.60 5.86
N VAL A 204 18.74 22.61 6.39
CA VAL A 204 19.07 23.24 7.67
C VAL A 204 17.79 23.52 8.46
N ILE A 205 17.82 23.14 9.73
CA ILE A 205 16.82 23.51 10.74
C ILE A 205 17.53 24.32 11.81
N GLU A 206 17.14 25.58 11.99
CA GLU A 206 17.71 26.48 13.01
C GLU A 206 16.58 27.18 13.76
N HIS A 207 16.68 27.30 15.09
CA HIS A 207 15.74 28.10 15.91
C HIS A 207 14.25 27.82 15.60
N HIS A 208 13.86 26.54 15.48
CA HIS A 208 12.49 26.10 15.11
C HIS A 208 12.01 26.61 13.74
N ARG A 209 12.94 26.82 12.80
CA ARG A 209 12.67 27.20 11.42
C ARG A 209 13.42 26.30 10.47
N ILE A 210 12.79 26.00 9.35
CA ILE A 210 13.40 25.30 8.22
C ILE A 210 13.92 26.35 7.25
N VAL A 211 15.18 26.22 6.81
CA VAL A 211 15.83 27.21 5.96
C VAL A 211 15.91 26.70 4.53
N PHE A 212 15.31 27.45 3.60
CA PHE A 212 15.41 27.26 2.16
C PHE A 212 16.05 28.50 1.53
N GLY A 213 17.38 28.49 1.37
CA GLY A 213 18.12 29.65 0.91
C GLY A 213 17.92 30.87 1.82
N LYS A 214 17.27 31.93 1.31
CA LYS A 214 16.94 33.14 2.11
C LYS A 214 15.61 33.03 2.86
N ILE A 215 14.79 32.03 2.55
CA ILE A 215 13.44 31.86 3.08
C ILE A 215 13.52 31.03 4.37
N ARG A 216 12.74 31.44 5.38
CA ARG A 216 12.65 30.76 6.67
C ARG A 216 11.20 30.35 6.93
N VAL A 217 10.96 29.04 6.91
CA VAL A 217 9.64 28.45 7.15
C VAL A 217 9.49 28.16 8.64
N PRO A 218 8.49 28.73 9.34
CA PRO A 218 8.28 28.51 10.77
C PRO A 218 7.70 27.12 11.04
N ILE A 219 8.13 26.50 12.14
CA ILE A 219 7.51 25.30 12.70
C ILE A 219 6.67 25.75 13.90
N SER A 220 5.35 25.60 13.81
CA SER A 220 4.44 25.92 14.93
C SER A 220 4.26 24.74 15.88
N ASP A 221 3.95 25.05 17.14
CA ASP A 221 3.82 24.05 18.21
C ASP A 221 2.83 22.93 17.89
N SER A 222 1.69 23.27 17.27
CA SER A 222 0.65 22.30 16.88
C SER A 222 1.15 21.25 15.88
N TYR A 223 2.21 21.53 15.13
CA TYR A 223 2.74 20.64 14.09
C TYR A 223 4.11 20.07 14.44
N LYS A 224 4.72 20.55 15.54
CA LYS A 224 6.08 20.21 15.96
C LYS A 224 6.26 18.72 16.17
N THR A 225 5.35 18.07 16.90
CA THR A 225 5.43 16.63 17.19
C THR A 225 5.39 15.79 15.92
N SER A 226 4.43 16.06 15.02
CA SER A 226 4.31 15.33 13.73
C SER A 226 5.57 15.47 12.88
N PHE A 227 6.09 16.69 12.79
CA PHE A 227 7.31 17.00 12.05
C PHE A 227 8.54 16.24 12.59
N TYR A 228 8.79 16.28 13.90
CA TYR A 228 9.95 15.61 14.48
C TYR A 228 9.82 14.08 14.49
N ASN A 229 8.60 13.53 14.60
CA ASN A 229 8.38 12.08 14.46
C ASN A 229 8.80 11.60 13.06
N LEU A 230 8.44 12.35 12.01
CA LEU A 230 8.81 12.02 10.64
C LEU A 230 10.33 12.12 10.41
N LEU A 231 11.00 13.09 11.05
CA LEU A 231 12.46 13.22 11.01
C LEU A 231 13.19 12.14 11.79
N HIS A 232 12.65 11.67 12.92
CA HIS A 232 13.31 10.68 13.78
C HIS A 232 13.56 9.37 13.03
N ASN A 233 12.64 8.96 12.16
CA ASN A 233 12.79 7.79 11.28
C ASN A 233 13.94 7.91 10.27
N ARG A 234 14.52 9.10 10.11
CA ARG A 234 15.57 9.44 9.13
C ARG A 234 16.83 10.01 9.77
N SER A 235 16.84 10.16 11.09
CA SER A 235 17.94 10.76 11.86
C SER A 235 18.89 9.68 12.38
N LEU A 236 20.20 9.92 12.27
CA LEU A 236 21.22 9.12 12.96
C LEU A 236 21.40 9.51 14.44
N LEU A 237 20.71 10.56 14.89
CA LEU A 237 20.74 11.01 16.28
C LEU A 237 19.66 10.27 17.07
N LYS A 238 20.11 9.36 17.94
CA LYS A 238 19.31 8.74 19.01
C LYS A 238 18.88 9.76 20.04
#